data_AF-A0AA38MFB9-F1
#
_entry.id   AF-A0AA38MFB9-F1
#
_cell.length_a   1.000
_cell.length_b   1.000
_cell.length_c   1.000
_cell.angle_alpha   90.00
_cell.angle_beta   90.00
_cell.angle_gamma   90.00
#
_symmetry.space_group_name_H-M   'P 1'
#
loop_
_entity.id
_entity.type
_entity.pdbx_description
1 polymer ?
#
loop_
_entity_poly.entity_id
_entity_poly.type
_entity_poly.pdbx_seq_one_letter_code
_entity_poly.pdbx_strand_id
1 'polypeptide(L)'
;MGKTIVHFTDLFIIITALSLKVRFRQINRRIVINIKKNPNLYFWKSVREDYDQLVRFVVKLDNEFSYMILSSVGFNCFWIVKLLYNSLRFVEERESVNFLYSFGFLLFRFVSVFESCILLNNESKKPSFIIQFSDLPTTHNVEIMRLLEQIEFDSAYFSGYHFFRIKNGIILSVWFKNFDIEYPLKMYFRLRVL
;
A
#
# COMPACT_ATOMS: atom_id res chain seq x y z
N MET A 1 1.44 27.64 4.74
CA MET A 1 0.24 26.78 4.84
C MET A 1 0.58 25.39 5.43
N GLY A 2 1.50 25.29 6.40
CA GLY A 2 2.69 24.49 6.12
C GLY A 2 2.90 23.11 6.78
N LYS A 3 2.19 22.71 7.84
CA LYS A 3 2.45 21.42 8.52
C LYS A 3 1.18 20.69 8.96
N THR A 4 0.30 21.35 9.70
CA THR A 4 -0.96 20.78 10.23
C THR A 4 -1.85 20.19 9.14
N ILE A 5 -1.99 20.88 8.01
CA ILE A 5 -2.82 20.42 6.89
C ILE A 5 -2.34 19.07 6.37
N VAL A 6 -1.01 18.89 6.19
CA VAL A 6 -0.44 17.62 5.74
C VAL A 6 -0.69 16.51 6.75
N HIS A 7 -0.61 16.80 8.07
CA HIS A 7 -0.97 15.81 9.09
C HIS A 7 -2.43 15.36 8.99
N PHE A 8 -3.36 16.29 8.80
CA PHE A 8 -4.77 15.95 8.62
C PHE A 8 -5.01 15.17 7.33
N THR A 9 -4.33 15.56 6.24
CA THR A 9 -4.39 14.84 4.96
C THR A 9 -3.87 13.40 5.10
N ASP A 10 -2.73 13.21 5.77
CA ASP A 10 -2.14 11.88 6.01
C ASP A 10 -3.09 10.98 6.81
N LEU A 11 -3.66 11.52 7.91
CA LEU A 11 -4.64 10.79 8.73
C LEU A 11 -5.90 10.45 7.93
N PHE A 12 -6.39 11.39 7.13
CA PHE A 12 -7.57 11.17 6.30
C PHE A 12 -7.35 10.05 5.27
N ILE A 13 -6.19 10.03 4.60
CA ILE A 13 -5.80 8.98 3.65
C ILE A 13 -5.71 7.63 4.38
N ILE A 14 -5.06 7.58 5.54
CA ILE A 14 -4.90 6.37 6.36
C ILE A 14 -6.27 5.80 6.74
N ILE A 15 -7.14 6.62 7.33
CA ILE A 15 -8.46 6.18 7.79
C ILE A 15 -9.29 5.68 6.60
N THR A 16 -9.29 6.41 5.49
CA THR A 16 -10.02 6.00 4.28
C THR A 16 -9.51 4.67 3.75
N ALA A 17 -8.20 4.50 3.61
CA ALA A 17 -7.60 3.24 3.16
C ALA A 17 -7.95 2.08 4.09
N LEU A 18 -7.89 2.28 5.41
CA LEU A 18 -8.22 1.28 6.40
C LEU A 18 -9.73 0.93 6.42
N SER A 19 -10.61 1.91 6.24
CA SER A 19 -12.05 1.68 6.12
C SER A 19 -12.39 0.82 4.90
N LEU A 20 -11.82 1.14 3.74
CA LEU A 20 -11.98 0.35 2.51
C LEU A 20 -11.40 -1.06 2.68
N LYS A 21 -10.24 -1.18 3.33
CA LYS A 21 -9.63 -2.46 3.67
C LYS A 21 -10.58 -3.35 4.49
N VAL A 22 -11.27 -2.77 5.48
CA VAL A 22 -12.25 -3.50 6.29
C VAL A 22 -13.41 -3.99 5.43
N ARG A 23 -13.86 -3.22 4.43
CA ARG A 23 -14.90 -3.66 3.49
C ARG A 23 -14.44 -4.84 2.62
N PHE A 24 -13.23 -4.80 2.07
CA PHE A 24 -12.67 -5.97 1.36
C PHE A 24 -12.54 -7.19 2.28
N ARG A 25 -12.13 -6.97 3.54
CA ARG A 25 -12.06 -8.03 4.54
C ARG A 25 -13.42 -8.66 4.86
N GLN A 26 -14.52 -7.89 4.81
CA GLN A 26 -15.88 -8.44 4.96
C GLN A 26 -16.23 -9.39 3.81
N ILE A 27 -15.90 -9.02 2.56
CA ILE A 27 -16.07 -9.88 1.39
C ILE A 27 -15.23 -11.16 1.55
N ASN A 28 -13.95 -11.03 1.92
CA ASN A 28 -13.05 -12.16 2.17
C ASN A 28 -13.63 -13.14 3.20
N ARG A 29 -14.13 -12.61 4.33
CA ARG A 29 -14.76 -13.44 5.38
C ARG A 29 -16.02 -14.14 4.88
N ARG A 30 -16.87 -13.43 4.11
CA ARG A 30 -18.09 -14.00 3.51
C ARG A 30 -17.76 -15.18 2.61
N ILE A 31 -16.69 -15.08 1.80
CA ILE A 31 -16.20 -16.17 0.96
C ILE A 31 -15.75 -17.34 1.84
N VAL A 32 -14.83 -17.14 2.77
CA VAL A 32 -14.26 -18.21 3.63
C VAL A 32 -15.34 -19.01 4.37
N ILE A 33 -16.38 -18.35 4.90
CA ILE A 33 -17.45 -19.01 5.66
C ILE A 33 -18.33 -19.88 4.78
N ASN A 34 -18.58 -19.45 3.53
CA ASN A 34 -19.53 -20.12 2.64
C ASN A 34 -18.85 -21.09 1.67
N ILE A 35 -17.54 -21.01 1.47
CA ILE A 35 -16.82 -21.82 0.49
C ILE A 35 -16.96 -23.33 0.75
N LYS A 36 -16.94 -23.74 2.02
CA LYS A 36 -17.11 -25.14 2.44
C LYS A 36 -18.54 -25.67 2.26
N LYS A 37 -19.51 -24.79 1.97
CA LYS A 37 -20.93 -25.15 1.81
C LYS A 37 -21.32 -25.39 0.35
N ASN A 38 -20.36 -25.41 -0.58
CA ASN A 38 -20.61 -25.48 -2.03
C ASN A 38 -21.66 -24.47 -2.50
N PRO A 39 -21.35 -23.15 -2.39
CA PRO A 39 -22.34 -22.11 -2.63
C PRO A 39 -22.75 -22.05 -4.11
N ASN A 40 -24.02 -21.71 -4.34
CA ASN A 40 -24.60 -21.65 -5.67
C ASN A 40 -24.07 -20.49 -6.53
N LEU A 41 -24.42 -20.47 -7.81
CA LEU A 41 -24.06 -19.42 -8.76
C LEU A 41 -24.50 -18.02 -8.29
N TYR A 42 -25.68 -17.90 -7.70
CA TYR A 42 -26.22 -16.62 -7.19
C TYR A 42 -25.35 -16.01 -6.09
N PHE A 43 -24.79 -16.83 -5.19
CA PHE A 43 -23.87 -16.37 -4.16
C PHE A 43 -22.61 -15.75 -4.77
N TRP A 44 -21.98 -16.43 -5.74
CA TRP A 44 -20.76 -15.94 -6.38
C TRP A 44 -21.02 -14.68 -7.21
N LYS A 45 -22.15 -14.61 -7.90
CA LYS A 45 -22.60 -13.40 -8.58
C LYS A 45 -22.70 -12.22 -7.61
N SER A 46 -23.35 -12.42 -6.46
CA SER A 46 -23.47 -11.38 -5.42
C SER A 46 -22.11 -10.96 -4.87
N VAL A 47 -21.20 -11.91 -4.59
CA VAL A 47 -19.84 -11.60 -4.12
C VAL A 47 -19.08 -10.76 -5.15
N ARG A 48 -19.19 -11.11 -6.43
CA ARG A 48 -18.55 -10.37 -7.52
C ARG A 48 -19.12 -8.96 -7.65
N GLU A 49 -20.44 -8.80 -7.59
CA GLU A 49 -21.09 -7.49 -7.65
C GLU A 49 -20.68 -6.58 -6.47
N ASP A 50 -20.61 -7.12 -5.26
CA ASP A 50 -20.13 -6.40 -4.07
C ASP A 50 -18.66 -5.98 -4.23
N TYR A 51 -17.82 -6.88 -4.76
CA TYR A 51 -16.41 -6.61 -5.02
C TYR A 51 -16.23 -5.50 -6.05
N ASP A 52 -16.91 -5.62 -7.19
CA ASP A 52 -16.90 -4.68 -8.31
C ASP A 52 -17.38 -3.29 -7.90
N GLN A 53 -18.45 -3.21 -7.10
CA GLN A 53 -18.91 -1.94 -6.53
C GLN A 53 -17.85 -1.29 -5.63
N LEU A 54 -17.16 -2.08 -4.80
CA LEU A 54 -16.14 -1.58 -3.90
C LEU A 54 -14.88 -1.12 -4.65
N VAL A 55 -14.45 -1.85 -5.68
CA VAL A 55 -13.34 -1.45 -6.56
C VAL A 55 -13.66 -0.12 -7.25
N ARG A 56 -14.83 0.01 -7.86
CA ARG A 56 -15.26 1.28 -8.48
C ARG A 56 -15.26 2.43 -7.50
N PHE A 57 -15.68 2.18 -6.26
CA PHE A 57 -15.65 3.20 -5.21
C PHE A 57 -14.22 3.62 -4.85
N VAL A 58 -13.29 2.67 -4.75
CA VAL A 58 -11.86 2.97 -4.53
C VAL A 58 -11.29 3.81 -5.67
N VAL A 59 -11.58 3.46 -6.93
CA VAL A 59 -11.12 4.22 -8.10
C VAL A 59 -11.69 5.64 -8.10
N LYS A 60 -12.97 5.80 -7.76
CA LYS A 60 -13.59 7.12 -7.64
C LYS A 60 -12.91 7.95 -6.55
N LEU A 61 -12.65 7.35 -5.38
CA LEU A 61 -11.94 8.04 -4.29
C LEU A 61 -10.50 8.39 -4.65
N ASP A 62 -9.79 7.51 -5.37
CA ASP A 62 -8.44 7.81 -5.83
C ASP A 62 -8.44 9.04 -6.73
N ASN A 63 -9.37 9.14 -7.68
CA ASN A 63 -9.47 10.29 -8.58
C ASN A 63 -9.74 11.61 -7.82
N GLU A 64 -10.70 11.62 -6.89
CA GLU A 64 -11.03 12.82 -6.11
C GLU A 64 -9.91 13.20 -5.13
N PHE A 65 -9.23 12.21 -4.53
CA PHE A 65 -8.21 12.44 -3.53
C PHE A 65 -6.80 12.48 -4.11
N SER A 66 -6.65 12.37 -5.43
CA SER A 66 -5.35 12.27 -6.09
C SER A 66 -4.44 13.45 -5.76
N TYR A 67 -4.98 14.68 -5.74
CA TYR A 67 -4.22 15.87 -5.35
C TYR A 67 -3.80 15.82 -3.87
N MET A 68 -4.69 15.36 -2.99
CA MET A 68 -4.40 15.24 -1.55
C MET A 68 -3.29 14.21 -1.30
N ILE A 69 -3.34 13.06 -2.00
CA ILE A 69 -2.35 11.99 -1.91
C ILE A 69 -1.00 12.47 -2.46
N LEU A 70 -0.98 13.14 -3.61
CA LEU A 70 0.24 13.69 -4.20
C LEU A 70 0.89 14.73 -3.29
N SER A 71 0.09 15.65 -2.75
CA SER A 71 0.52 16.67 -1.80
C SER A 71 1.10 16.03 -0.53
N SER A 72 0.40 15.05 0.05
CA SER A 72 0.86 14.27 1.21
C SER A 72 2.23 13.64 0.97
N VAL A 73 2.38 12.88 -0.11
CA VAL A 73 3.64 12.19 -0.43
C VAL A 73 4.75 13.18 -0.72
N GLY A 74 4.47 14.23 -1.50
CA GLY A 74 5.44 15.27 -1.85
C GLY A 74 5.94 16.05 -0.63
N PHE A 75 5.06 16.51 0.24
CA PHE A 75 5.45 17.21 1.46
C PHE A 75 6.22 16.30 2.42
N ASN A 76 5.77 15.05 2.61
CA ASN A 76 6.51 14.09 3.44
C ASN A 76 7.93 13.87 2.90
N CYS A 77 8.09 13.66 1.59
CA CYS A 77 9.39 13.49 0.95
C CYS A 77 10.28 14.74 1.12
N PHE A 78 9.74 15.94 0.85
CA PHE A 78 10.46 17.21 1.02
C PHE A 78 11.00 17.38 2.44
N TRP A 79 10.16 17.12 3.45
CA TRP A 79 10.58 17.26 4.85
C TRP A 79 11.62 16.21 5.26
N ILE A 80 11.49 14.97 4.80
CA ILE A 80 12.50 13.91 5.04
C ILE A 80 13.85 14.32 4.42
N VAL A 81 13.88 14.74 3.15
CA VAL A 81 15.11 15.15 2.46
C VAL A 81 15.73 16.39 3.11
N LYS A 82 14.91 17.39 3.47
CA LYS A 82 15.39 18.59 4.18
C LYS A 82 16.03 18.22 5.52
N LEU A 83 15.42 17.28 6.25
CA LEU A 83 15.91 16.87 7.55
C LEU A 83 17.22 16.06 7.39
N LEU A 84 17.30 15.15 6.42
CA LEU A 84 18.55 14.46 6.05
C LEU A 84 19.66 15.45 5.65
N TYR A 85 19.35 16.47 4.86
CA TYR A 85 20.33 17.50 4.51
C TYR A 85 20.86 18.23 5.75
N ASN A 86 19.96 18.58 6.68
CA ASN A 86 20.36 19.24 7.93
C ASN A 86 21.19 18.32 8.83
N SER A 87 20.90 17.02 8.88
CA SER A 87 21.67 16.07 9.68
C SER A 87 23.12 15.93 9.19
N LEU A 88 23.35 16.11 7.90
CA LEU A 88 24.69 16.10 7.31
C LEU A 88 25.48 17.37 7.62
N ARG A 89 24.82 18.46 8.03
CA ARG A 89 25.43 19.78 8.19
C ARG A 89 25.70 20.19 9.64
N PHE A 90 24.99 19.61 10.61
CA PHE A 90 25.08 19.99 12.02
C PHE A 90 25.50 18.80 12.91
N VAL A 91 26.59 18.97 13.66
CA VAL A 91 27.19 17.97 14.58
C VAL A 91 27.21 18.56 16.01
N GLU A 92 26.06 18.95 16.55
CA GLU A 92 25.96 19.35 17.96
C GLU A 92 25.07 18.37 18.73
N GLU A 93 25.55 17.89 19.89
CA GLU A 93 24.93 16.79 20.64
C GLU A 93 23.52 17.12 21.16
N ARG A 94 23.19 18.38 21.49
CA ARG A 94 21.84 18.78 21.95
C ARG A 94 20.81 18.89 20.84
N GLU A 95 21.24 19.16 19.62
CA GLU A 95 20.37 19.18 18.43
C GLU A 95 19.98 17.75 18.00
N SER A 96 20.76 16.74 18.39
CA SER A 96 20.61 15.35 17.94
C SER A 96 19.31 14.67 18.39
N VAL A 97 18.85 14.89 19.63
CA VAL A 97 17.62 14.27 20.16
C VAL A 97 16.38 14.90 19.52
N ASN A 98 16.36 16.22 19.37
CA ASN A 98 15.28 16.94 18.71
C ASN A 98 15.19 16.57 17.22
N PHE A 99 16.35 16.39 16.58
CA PHE A 99 16.47 15.86 15.24
C PHE A 99 15.88 14.45 15.14
N LEU A 100 16.31 13.53 15.99
CA LEU A 100 15.86 12.13 15.97
C LEU A 100 14.34 12.03 16.17
N TYR A 101 13.79 12.80 17.11
CA TYR A 101 12.34 12.87 17.34
C TYR A 101 11.59 13.35 16.10
N SER A 102 12.02 14.46 15.51
CA SER A 102 11.39 15.03 14.31
C SER A 102 11.50 14.11 13.10
N PHE A 103 12.66 13.46 12.93
CA PHE A 103 12.92 12.54 11.83
C PHE A 103 12.14 11.25 11.97
N GLY A 104 12.15 10.64 13.15
CA GLY A 104 11.38 9.44 13.47
C GLY A 104 9.88 9.68 13.28
N PHE A 105 9.37 10.83 13.72
CA PHE A 105 7.96 11.18 13.55
C PHE A 105 7.56 11.34 12.07
N LEU A 106 8.38 12.03 11.26
CA LEU A 106 8.13 12.18 9.82
C LEU A 106 8.18 10.84 9.08
N LEU A 107 9.17 9.99 9.41
CA LEU A 107 9.28 8.65 8.85
C LEU A 107 8.08 7.77 9.23
N PHE A 108 7.71 7.75 10.51
CA PHE A 108 6.57 6.98 10.98
C PHE A 108 5.28 7.39 10.23
N ARG A 109 5.05 8.70 10.06
CA ARG A 109 3.90 9.22 9.33
C ARG A 109 3.91 8.78 7.86
N PHE A 110 5.05 8.94 7.19
CA PHE A 110 5.23 8.52 5.80
C PHE A 110 4.99 7.02 5.64
N VAL A 111 5.64 6.19 6.45
CA VAL A 111 5.47 4.73 6.42
C VAL A 111 4.01 4.34 6.69
N SER A 112 3.34 4.96 7.66
CA SER A 112 1.95 4.67 8.00
C SER A 112 0.98 4.91 6.84
N VAL A 113 1.17 6.01 6.07
CA VAL A 113 0.37 6.31 4.87
C VAL A 113 0.59 5.23 3.80
N PHE A 114 1.85 4.91 3.52
CA PHE A 114 2.21 3.90 2.53
C PHE A 114 1.71 2.51 2.91
N GLU A 115 1.94 2.09 4.15
CA GLU A 115 1.49 0.80 4.68
C GLU A 115 -0.03 0.66 4.59
N SER A 116 -0.79 1.70 4.93
CA SER A 116 -2.25 1.67 4.85
C SER A 116 -2.75 1.44 3.41
N CYS A 117 -2.15 2.13 2.44
CA CYS A 117 -2.46 1.96 1.02
C CYS A 117 -2.06 0.57 0.50
N ILE A 118 -0.91 0.07 0.95
CA ILE A 118 -0.42 -1.28 0.68
C ILE A 118 -1.40 -2.33 1.21
N LEU A 119 -1.83 -2.20 2.46
CA LEU A 119 -2.72 -3.15 3.11
C LEU A 119 -4.09 -3.21 2.42
N LEU A 120 -4.61 -2.08 1.94
CA LEU A 120 -5.81 -2.02 1.12
C LEU A 120 -5.66 -2.86 -0.16
N ASN A 121 -4.62 -2.59 -0.94
CA ASN A 121 -4.35 -3.31 -2.19
C ASN A 121 -4.14 -4.81 -1.93
N ASN A 122 -3.38 -5.19 -0.89
CA ASN A 122 -3.17 -6.58 -0.53
C ASN A 122 -4.49 -7.28 -0.14
N GLU A 123 -5.34 -6.63 0.65
CA GLU A 123 -6.64 -7.19 1.06
C GLU A 123 -7.63 -7.33 -0.11
N SER A 124 -7.56 -6.45 -1.10
CA SER A 124 -8.39 -6.56 -2.32
C SER A 124 -8.05 -7.78 -3.18
N LYS A 125 -6.83 -8.33 -3.06
CA LYS A 125 -6.35 -9.49 -3.83
C LYS A 125 -6.50 -10.83 -3.13
N LYS A 126 -6.79 -10.82 -1.82
CA LYS A 126 -7.00 -12.03 -1.03
C LYS A 126 -8.11 -12.96 -1.51
N PRO A 127 -9.24 -12.50 -2.11
CA PRO A 127 -10.26 -13.44 -2.59
C PRO A 127 -9.70 -14.44 -3.59
N SER A 128 -8.77 -14.02 -4.47
CA SER A 128 -8.14 -14.89 -5.46
C SER A 128 -7.39 -16.05 -4.81
N PHE A 129 -6.56 -15.75 -3.82
CA PHE A 129 -5.83 -16.78 -3.07
C PHE A 129 -6.79 -17.73 -2.34
N ILE A 130 -7.81 -17.19 -1.66
CA ILE A 130 -8.79 -18.00 -0.92
C ILE A 130 -9.48 -19.02 -1.84
N ILE A 131 -9.87 -18.59 -3.04
CA ILE A 131 -10.56 -19.44 -4.01
C ILE A 131 -9.60 -20.50 -4.58
N GLN A 132 -8.38 -20.13 -4.96
CA GLN A 132 -7.40 -21.05 -5.54
C GLN A 132 -6.99 -22.19 -4.58
N PHE A 133 -6.93 -21.91 -3.27
CA PHE A 133 -6.58 -22.92 -2.25
C PHE A 133 -7.77 -23.76 -1.74
N SER A 134 -8.97 -23.57 -2.28
CA SER A 134 -10.20 -24.16 -1.72
C SER A 134 -10.69 -25.44 -2.39
N ASP A 135 -9.90 -26.05 -3.29
CA ASP A 135 -10.23 -27.28 -4.03
C ASP A 135 -11.61 -27.26 -4.73
N LEU A 136 -12.15 -26.08 -5.03
CA LEU A 136 -13.39 -25.94 -5.76
C LEU A 136 -13.16 -26.29 -7.24
N PRO A 137 -14.07 -27.03 -7.88
CA PRO A 137 -14.04 -27.19 -9.34
C PRO A 137 -14.38 -25.84 -9.99
N THR A 138 -13.35 -25.05 -10.29
CA THR A 138 -13.45 -23.74 -10.98
C THR A 138 -14.14 -23.85 -12.34
N THR A 139 -14.15 -25.04 -12.94
CA THR A 139 -14.81 -25.38 -14.21
C THR A 139 -16.34 -25.34 -14.14
N HIS A 140 -16.96 -25.45 -12.96
CA HIS A 140 -18.42 -25.51 -12.83
C HIS A 140 -19.08 -24.15 -12.58
N ASN A 141 -18.32 -23.09 -12.29
CA ASN A 141 -18.91 -21.80 -11.92
C ASN A 141 -18.25 -20.62 -12.63
N VAL A 142 -18.94 -20.12 -13.66
CA VAL A 142 -18.49 -18.99 -14.50
C VAL A 142 -18.24 -17.71 -13.68
N GLU A 143 -18.99 -17.49 -12.60
CA GLU A 143 -18.84 -16.30 -11.76
C GLU A 143 -17.54 -16.30 -10.95
N ILE A 144 -17.01 -17.47 -10.59
CA ILE A 144 -15.70 -17.59 -9.95
C ILE A 144 -14.61 -17.16 -10.92
N MET A 145 -14.67 -17.64 -12.17
CA MET A 145 -13.68 -17.30 -13.20
C MET A 145 -13.69 -15.79 -13.49
N ARG A 146 -14.88 -15.20 -13.66
CA ARG A 146 -15.04 -13.75 -13.84
C ARG A 146 -14.48 -12.94 -12.67
N LEU A 147 -14.69 -13.41 -11.43
CA LEU A 147 -14.15 -12.75 -10.25
C LEU A 147 -12.61 -12.82 -10.20
N LEU A 148 -12.01 -13.97 -10.53
CA LEU A 148 -10.56 -14.12 -10.58
C LEU A 148 -9.94 -13.21 -11.64
N GLU A 149 -10.53 -13.19 -12.83
CA GLU A 149 -10.14 -12.30 -13.92
C GLU A 149 -10.25 -10.82 -13.48
N GLN A 150 -11.35 -10.45 -12.82
CA GLN A 150 -11.52 -9.10 -12.30
C GLN A 150 -10.45 -8.74 -11.26
N ILE A 151 -10.09 -9.62 -10.33
CA ILE A 151 -9.05 -9.35 -9.33
C ILE A 151 -7.65 -9.20 -9.97
N GLU A 152 -7.42 -9.88 -11.08
CA GLU A 152 -6.16 -9.81 -11.82
C GLU A 152 -6.01 -8.48 -12.56
N PHE A 153 -7.07 -8.03 -13.25
CA PHE A 153 -7.05 -6.82 -14.07
C PHE A 153 -7.40 -5.55 -13.30
N ASP A 154 -8.44 -5.59 -12.45
CA ASP A 154 -8.80 -4.47 -11.58
C ASP A 154 -7.99 -4.52 -10.30
N SER A 155 -7.22 -3.46 -10.06
CA SER A 155 -6.51 -3.30 -8.80
C SER A 155 -7.06 -2.12 -8.02
N ALA A 156 -7.50 -2.38 -6.79
CA ALA A 156 -7.94 -1.36 -5.84
C ALA A 156 -6.70 -0.78 -5.12
N TYR A 157 -6.14 0.29 -5.68
CA TYR A 157 -4.98 0.98 -5.11
C TYR A 157 -5.16 2.50 -5.21
N PHE A 158 -4.47 3.19 -4.30
CA PHE A 158 -4.30 4.64 -4.38
C PHE A 158 -3.03 4.98 -5.15
N SER A 159 -3.13 5.94 -6.07
CA SER A 159 -2.12 6.20 -7.09
C SER A 159 -1.69 7.64 -7.25
N GLY A 160 -2.45 8.59 -6.67
CA GLY A 160 -2.11 10.02 -6.71
C GLY A 160 -1.94 10.52 -8.15
N TYR A 161 -3.01 10.51 -8.96
CA TYR A 161 -3.02 10.77 -10.40
C TYR A 161 -2.22 9.76 -11.24
N HIS A 162 -2.20 8.49 -10.85
CA HIS A 162 -1.41 7.44 -11.51
C HIS A 162 0.10 7.72 -11.57
N PHE A 163 0.59 8.73 -10.86
CA PHE A 163 1.99 9.11 -10.86
C PHE A 163 2.86 8.04 -10.20
N PHE A 164 2.31 7.35 -9.20
CA PHE A 164 2.96 6.23 -8.53
C PHE A 164 1.93 5.19 -8.09
N ARG A 165 2.19 3.91 -8.36
CA ARG A 165 1.37 2.82 -7.80
C ARG A 165 1.95 2.39 -6.47
N ILE A 166 1.29 2.71 -5.35
CA ILE A 166 1.74 2.24 -4.04
C ILE A 166 1.55 0.71 -3.95
N LYS A 167 2.63 -0.03 -4.21
CA LYS A 167 2.70 -1.50 -4.07
C LYS A 167 3.83 -1.86 -3.09
N ASN A 168 3.77 -3.06 -2.51
CA ASN A 168 4.83 -3.63 -1.64
C ASN A 168 6.25 -3.46 -2.21
N GLY A 169 6.37 -3.40 -3.54
CA GLY A 169 7.63 -3.24 -4.25
C GLY A 169 8.34 -1.89 -4.06
N ILE A 170 7.67 -0.78 -3.75
CA ILE A 170 8.36 0.52 -3.68
C ILE A 170 9.29 0.57 -2.46
N ILE A 171 8.80 0.25 -1.27
CA ILE A 171 9.60 0.25 -0.03
C ILE A 171 10.71 -0.80 -0.13
N LEU A 172 10.38 -2.00 -0.63
CA LEU A 172 11.31 -3.10 -0.78
C LEU A 172 12.38 -2.78 -1.82
N SER A 173 12.02 -2.20 -2.98
CA SER A 173 12.98 -1.79 -4.02
C SER A 173 13.94 -0.70 -3.54
N VAL A 174 13.48 0.25 -2.73
CA VAL A 174 14.34 1.28 -2.13
C VAL A 174 15.26 0.66 -1.08
N TRP A 175 14.78 -0.31 -0.29
CA TRP A 175 15.61 -1.06 0.66
C TRP A 175 16.67 -1.92 -0.02
N PHE A 176 16.28 -2.74 -1.01
CA PHE A 176 17.20 -3.58 -1.78
C PHE A 176 18.18 -2.76 -2.61
N LYS A 177 17.74 -1.68 -3.25
CA LYS A 177 18.65 -0.82 -4.02
C LYS A 177 19.67 -0.11 -3.14
N ASN A 178 19.34 0.22 -1.88
CA ASN A 178 20.33 0.74 -0.92
C ASN A 178 21.27 -0.36 -0.40
N PHE A 179 20.78 -1.59 -0.20
CA PHE A 179 21.63 -2.73 0.16
C PHE A 179 22.57 -3.16 -0.98
N ASP A 180 22.11 -3.13 -2.24
CA ASP A 180 22.89 -3.49 -3.42
C ASP A 180 24.01 -2.47 -3.74
N ILE A 181 23.96 -1.25 -3.20
CA ILE A 181 25.04 -0.25 -3.35
C ILE A 181 26.15 -0.48 -2.31
N GLU A 182 25.85 -1.14 -1.19
CA GLU A 182 26.82 -1.35 -0.10
C GLU A 182 27.69 -2.62 -0.30
N TYR A 183 27.21 -3.60 -1.08
CA TYR A 183 27.97 -4.80 -1.44
C TYR A 183 29.12 -4.58 -2.47
N PRO A 184 28.97 -3.79 -3.56
CA PRO A 184 30.05 -3.63 -4.53
C PRO A 184 31.24 -2.83 -3.97
N LEU A 185 31.00 -1.87 -3.06
CA LEU A 185 32.08 -1.07 -2.45
C LEU A 185 32.97 -1.90 -1.50
N LYS A 186 32.41 -2.86 -0.75
CA LYS A 186 33.19 -3.79 0.07
C LYS A 186 33.98 -4.81 -0.75
N MET A 187 33.51 -5.19 -1.94
CA MET A 187 34.23 -6.11 -2.82
C MET A 187 35.41 -5.44 -3.53
N TYR A 188 35.26 -4.17 -3.95
CA TYR A 188 36.33 -3.40 -4.60
C TYR A 188 37.51 -3.05 -3.67
N PHE A 189 37.26 -2.81 -2.37
CA PHE A 189 38.36 -2.55 -1.42
C PHE A 189 39.11 -3.82 -0.99
N ARG A 190 38.48 -5.00 -1.07
CA ARG A 190 39.12 -6.27 -0.67
C ARG A 190 40.04 -6.85 -1.74
N LEU A 191 39.89 -6.44 -3.00
CA LEU A 191 40.72 -6.85 -4.14
C LEU A 191 41.94 -5.94 -4.38
N ARG A 192 42.14 -4.88 -3.58
CA ARG A 192 43.30 -3.96 -3.69
C ARG A 192 44.33 -4.12 -2.58
N VAL A 193 44.08 -5.00 -1.60
CA VAL A 193 44.96 -5.22 -0.42
C VAL A 193 45.43 -6.68 -0.33
N LEU A 194 45.17 -7.49 -1.37
CA LEU A 194 45.75 -8.80 -1.61
C LEU A 194 46.38 -8.78 -3.01
#